data_AF-A0A3D2P967-F1
#
_entry.id   AF-A0A3D2P967-F1
#
_cell.length_a   1.000
_cell.length_b   1.000
_cell.length_c   1.000
_cell.angle_alpha   90.00
_cell.angle_beta   90.00
_cell.angle_gamma   90.00
#
_symmetry.space_group_name_H-M   'P 1'
#
loop_
_entity.id
_entity.type
_entity.pdbx_description
1 polymer ?
#
loop_
_entity_poly.entity_id
_entity_poly.type
_entity_poly.pdbx_seq_one_letter_code
_entity_poly.pdbx_strand_id
1 'polypeptide(L)'
;KPPSAELRPDQKDEESLGSYEVLDDILHQLIELQASPDDVVAAGHEAGFVAKVARLLRISEYKRSQAAPGPKMSKMMFTRERRYPITNCSPF
;
A
#
# COMPACT_ATOMS: atom_id res chain seq x y z
N LYS A 1 -19.06 -10.89 5.61
CA LYS A 1 -17.99 -11.88 5.89
C LYS A 1 -16.71 -11.07 6.03
N PRO A 2 -15.94 -11.21 7.11
CA PRO A 2 -14.69 -10.47 7.26
C PRO A 2 -13.76 -10.76 6.08
N PRO A 3 -12.96 -9.79 5.61
CA PRO A 3 -12.05 -10.00 4.50
C PRO A 3 -11.02 -11.06 4.92
N SER A 4 -11.03 -12.20 4.24
CA SER A 4 -10.04 -13.26 4.43
C SER A 4 -9.67 -13.78 3.06
N ALA A 5 -8.40 -13.64 2.69
CA ALA A 5 -7.83 -14.32 1.55
C ALA A 5 -7.82 -15.83 1.85
N GLU A 6 -8.78 -16.56 1.29
CA GLU A 6 -9.01 -18.00 1.50
C GLU A 6 -7.88 -18.88 0.90
N LEU A 7 -6.61 -18.67 1.30
CA LEU A 7 -5.43 -19.44 0.87
C LEU A 7 -5.07 -20.55 1.87
N ARG A 8 -5.50 -20.46 3.13
CA ARG A 8 -5.43 -21.51 4.16
C ARG A 8 -6.65 -21.44 5.10
N PRO A 9 -7.11 -22.57 5.65
CA PRO A 9 -8.12 -22.54 6.71
C PRO A 9 -7.57 -21.76 7.91
N ASP A 10 -8.36 -20.81 8.41
CA ASP A 10 -8.09 -19.89 9.54
C ASP A 10 -7.12 -18.73 9.29
N GLN A 11 -6.76 -18.42 8.04
CA GLN A 11 -5.94 -17.24 7.75
C GLN A 11 -6.75 -15.93 7.92
N LYS A 12 -6.47 -15.16 8.97
CA LYS A 12 -6.97 -13.79 9.16
C LYS A 12 -5.93 -12.79 8.65
N ASP A 13 -6.27 -12.03 7.61
CA ASP A 13 -5.39 -10.99 7.05
C ASP A 13 -5.04 -9.90 8.09
N GLU A 14 -5.88 -9.75 9.11
CA GLU A 14 -5.71 -8.85 10.28
C GLU A 14 -4.47 -9.16 11.12
N GLU A 15 -4.05 -10.44 11.24
CA GLU A 15 -2.88 -10.80 12.07
C GLU A 15 -1.55 -10.35 11.44
N SER A 16 -1.52 -10.12 10.12
CA SER A 16 -0.30 -9.82 9.38
C SER A 16 -0.10 -8.33 9.09
N LEU A 17 -1.21 -7.61 8.93
CA LEU A 17 -1.24 -6.23 8.41
C LEU A 17 -1.60 -5.18 9.47
N GLY A 18 -2.08 -5.56 10.66
CA GLY A 18 -2.50 -4.61 11.69
C GLY A 18 -3.92 -4.06 11.44
N SER A 19 -4.28 -2.98 12.13
CA SER A 19 -5.60 -2.34 11.95
C SER A 19 -5.73 -1.74 10.55
N TYR A 20 -6.79 -2.13 9.82
CA TYR A 20 -7.08 -1.61 8.49
C TYR A 20 -7.28 -0.09 8.47
N GLU A 21 -7.78 0.49 9.56
CA GLU A 21 -7.97 1.95 9.65
C GLU A 21 -6.63 2.70 9.58
N VAL A 22 -5.60 2.18 10.26
CA VAL A 22 -4.25 2.78 10.26
C VAL A 22 -3.56 2.52 8.93
N LEU A 23 -3.74 1.32 8.36
CA LEU A 23 -3.18 0.96 7.06
C LEU A 23 -3.74 1.86 5.94
N ASP A 24 -5.06 2.06 5.92
CA ASP A 24 -5.73 2.87 4.90
C ASP A 24 -5.32 4.33 5.00
N ASP A 25 -5.16 4.89 6.20
CA ASP A 25 -4.66 6.26 6.36
C ASP A 25 -3.22 6.42 5.84
N ILE A 26 -2.32 5.49 6.17
CA ILE A 26 -0.96 5.49 5.65
C ILE A 26 -0.95 5.38 4.11
N LEU A 27 -1.76 4.48 3.54
CA LEU A 27 -1.86 4.32 2.09
C LEU A 27 -2.43 5.58 1.42
N HIS A 28 -3.43 6.21 2.04
CA HIS A 28 -3.99 7.46 1.54
C HIS A 28 -2.93 8.58 1.51
N GLN A 29 -2.13 8.73 2.58
CA GLN A 29 -1.06 9.72 2.60
C GLN A 29 0.04 9.43 1.56
N LEU A 30 0.47 8.16 1.43
CA LEU A 30 1.52 7.78 0.48
C LEU A 30 1.08 7.82 -0.99
N ILE A 31 -0.18 7.49 -1.29
CA ILE A 31 -0.67 7.36 -2.66
C ILE A 31 -1.38 8.63 -3.14
N GLU A 32 -2.36 9.11 -2.37
CA GLU A 32 -3.20 10.24 -2.79
C GLU A 32 -2.53 11.59 -2.50
N LEU A 33 -1.88 11.72 -1.34
CA LEU A 33 -1.19 12.97 -0.96
C LEU A 33 0.28 13.03 -1.43
N GLN A 34 0.83 11.91 -1.90
CA GLN A 34 2.24 11.78 -2.29
C GLN A 34 3.22 12.21 -1.19
N ALA A 35 2.82 12.03 0.08
CA ALA A 35 3.65 12.33 1.23
C ALA A 35 4.87 11.40 1.28
N SER A 36 6.00 11.91 1.78
CA SER A 36 7.16 11.05 2.03
C SER A 36 6.91 10.15 3.26
N PRO A 37 7.58 9.01 3.39
CA PRO A 37 7.48 8.17 4.59
C PRO A 37 7.76 8.97 5.87
N ASP A 38 8.68 9.93 5.83
CA ASP A 38 9.03 10.79 6.96
C ASP A 38 7.86 11.72 7.35
N ASP A 39 7.13 12.24 6.37
CA ASP A 39 5.93 13.06 6.63
C ASP A 39 4.82 12.25 7.30
N VAL A 40 4.64 10.98 6.88
CA VAL A 40 3.65 10.07 7.48
C VAL A 40 4.03 9.73 8.93
N VAL A 41 5.33 9.57 9.21
CA VAL A 41 5.81 9.40 10.59
C VAL A 41 5.59 10.67 11.41
N ALA A 42 5.83 11.85 10.83
CA ALA A 42 5.55 13.13 11.47
C ALA A 42 4.05 13.34 11.74
N ALA A 43 3.17 12.73 10.94
CA ALA A 43 1.72 12.71 11.15
C ALA A 43 1.28 11.83 12.34
N GLY A 44 2.20 11.12 13.00
CA GLY A 44 1.94 10.35 14.22
C GLY A 44 1.88 8.83 14.03
N HIS A 45 2.24 8.34 12.85
CA HIS A 45 2.28 6.89 12.56
C HIS A 45 3.60 6.25 13.01
N GLU A 46 3.55 4.98 13.40
CA GLU A 46 4.74 4.24 13.82
C GLU A 46 5.73 4.04 12.66
N ALA A 47 6.97 4.52 12.81
CA ALA A 47 8.00 4.43 11.77
C ALA A 47 8.27 3.00 11.26
N GLY A 48 8.25 2.00 12.15
CA GLY A 48 8.42 0.60 11.77
C GLY A 48 7.29 0.11 10.86
N PHE A 49 6.05 0.50 11.19
CA PHE A 49 4.88 0.15 10.40
C PHE A 49 4.83 0.89 9.06
N VAL A 50 5.12 2.20 9.05
CA VAL A 50 5.20 3.00 7.81
C VAL A 50 6.25 2.43 6.85
N ALA A 51 7.44 2.10 7.35
CA ALA A 51 8.51 1.50 6.53
C ALA A 51 8.09 0.13 5.95
N LYS A 52 7.40 -0.70 6.75
CA LYS A 52 6.85 -1.98 6.30
C LYS A 52 5.82 -1.77 5.18
N VAL A 53 4.88 -0.84 5.35
CA VAL A 53 3.84 -0.53 4.36
C VAL A 53 4.43 0.04 3.08
N ALA A 54 5.36 0.99 3.17
CA ALA A 54 6.05 1.56 2.00
C ALA A 54 6.79 0.47 1.20
N ARG A 55 7.48 -0.45 1.90
CA ARG A 55 8.12 -1.61 1.27
C ARG A 55 7.09 -2.53 0.59
N LEU A 56 5.99 -2.85 1.26
CA LEU A 56 4.92 -3.70 0.72
C LEU A 56 4.25 -3.08 -0.51
N LEU A 57 3.99 -1.76 -0.46
CA LEU A 57 3.46 -1.00 -1.57
C LEU A 57 4.39 -1.17 -2.77
N ARG A 58 5.69 -0.92 -2.59
CA ARG A 58 6.68 -1.02 -3.65
C ARG A 58 6.83 -2.42 -4.25
N ILE A 59 6.97 -3.47 -3.43
CA ILE A 59 7.08 -4.83 -3.99
C ILE A 59 5.80 -5.26 -4.71
N SER A 60 4.67 -4.60 -4.47
CA SER A 60 3.42 -4.92 -5.14
C SER A 60 3.30 -4.26 -6.53
N GLU A 61 4.27 -3.45 -6.98
CA GLU A 61 4.25 -2.87 -8.34
C GLU A 61 4.22 -3.94 -9.43
N TYR A 62 4.98 -5.03 -9.25
CA TYR A 62 5.01 -6.10 -10.27
C TYR A 62 3.61 -6.71 -10.46
N LYS A 63 2.87 -6.91 -9.36
CA LYS A 63 1.50 -7.44 -9.42
C LYS A 63 0.56 -6.48 -10.13
N ARG A 64 0.69 -5.18 -9.86
CA ARG A 64 -0.12 -4.13 -10.52
C ARG A 64 0.16 -4.01 -12.00
N SER A 65 1.41 -4.18 -12.43
CA SER A 65 1.78 -4.15 -13.85
C SER A 65 1.14 -5.29 -14.66
N GLN A 66 0.77 -6.39 -14.01
CA GLN A 66 0.11 -7.55 -14.63
C GLN A 66 -1.43 -7.49 -14.55
N ALA A 67 -1.99 -6.50 -13.84
CA ALA A 67 -3.43 -6.39 -13.65
C ALA A 67 -4.13 -5.92 -14.93
N ALA A 68 -5.33 -6.45 -15.17
CA ALA A 68 -6.18 -5.99 -16.27
C ALA A 68 -6.55 -4.51 -16.10
N PRO A 69 -6.73 -3.76 -17.20
CA PRO A 69 -7.19 -2.38 -17.13
C PRO A 69 -8.60 -2.32 -16.51
N GLY A 70 -8.81 -1.39 -15.58
CA GLY A 70 -10.07 -1.17 -14.88
C GLY A 70 -10.52 0.30 -14.89
N PRO A 71 -11.78 0.58 -14.50
CA PRO A 71 -12.31 1.95 -14.44
C PRO A 71 -11.65 2.76 -13.32
N LYS A 72 -11.53 4.08 -13.53
CA LYS A 72 -10.95 5.00 -12.55
C LYS A 72 -11.94 5.31 -11.44
N MET A 73 -11.58 4.98 -10.20
CA MET A 73 -12.40 5.21 -9.01
C MET A 73 -11.80 6.28 -8.07
N SER A 74 -10.49 6.46 -8.08
CA SER A 74 -9.76 7.39 -7.20
C SER A 74 -9.02 8.47 -8.00
N LYS A 75 -8.51 9.50 -7.33
CA LYS A 75 -7.80 10.61 -7.98
C LYS A 75 -6.43 10.13 -8.49
N MET A 76 -5.74 9.29 -7.71
CA MET A 76 -4.51 8.61 -8.10
C MET A 76 -4.77 7.16 -8.52
N MET A 77 -4.88 6.93 -9.83
CA MET A 77 -4.99 5.59 -10.40
C MET A 77 -3.60 4.99 -10.66
N PHE A 78 -3.45 3.71 -10.33
CA PHE A 78 -2.16 3.00 -10.41
C PHE A 78 -1.62 2.86 -11.82
N THR A 79 -2.47 2.69 -12.83
CA THR A 79 -2.04 2.34 -14.20
C THR A 79 -1.52 3.54 -14.98
N ARG A 80 -2.06 4.75 -14.74
CA ARG A 80 -1.76 5.94 -15.57
C ARG A 80 -1.03 7.03 -14.80
N GLU A 81 -1.53 7.41 -13.62
CA GLU A 81 -1.05 8.54 -12.83
C GLU A 81 0.16 8.19 -11.97
N ARG A 82 0.23 6.97 -11.43
CA ARG A 82 1.32 6.55 -10.55
C ARG A 82 2.33 5.65 -11.26
N ARG A 83 3.33 6.25 -11.93
CA ARG A 83 4.37 5.53 -12.68
C ARG A 83 5.62 5.30 -11.84
N TYR A 84 5.78 4.08 -11.35
CA TYR A 84 7.00 3.63 -10.66
C TYR A 84 7.64 2.45 -11.41
N PRO A 85 8.98 2.36 -11.46
CA PRO A 85 9.63 1.21 -12.04
C PRO A 85 9.37 -0.04 -11.19
N ILE A 86 9.17 -1.19 -11.85
CA ILE A 86 8.97 -2.48 -11.18
C ILE A 86 10.21 -2.83 -10.33
N THR A 87 11.40 -2.65 -10.90
CA THR A 87 12.68 -2.77 -10.20
C THR A 87 13.07 -1.42 -9.62
N ASN A 88 12.43 -1.03 -8.52
CA ASN A 88 12.82 0.15 -7.75
C ASN A 88 13.75 -0.27 -6.60
N CYS A 89 14.95 0.34 -6.48
CA CYS A 89 15.88 0.21 -5.35
C CYS A 89 16.13 1.52 -4.54
N SER A 90 15.39 2.61 -4.81
CA SER A 90 15.26 3.79 -3.93
C SER A 90 15.21 3.44 -2.43
N PRO A 91 16.05 4.06 -1.58
CA PRO A 91 16.05 3.88 -0.13
C PRO A 91 14.90 4.61 0.58
N PHE A 92 14.16 5.42 -0.17
CA PHE A 92 12.95 6.14 0.25
C PHE A 92 11.71 5.45 -0.33
#